data_AF-D6WDK7-F1
#
_entry.id   AF-D6WDK7-F1
#
_cell.length_a   1.000
_cell.length_b   1.000
_cell.length_c   1.000
_cell.angle_alpha   90.00
_cell.angle_beta   90.00
_cell.angle_gamma   90.00
#
_symmetry.space_group_name_H-M   'P 1'
#
loop_
_entity.id
_entity.type
_entity.pdbx_description
1 polymer ?
#
loop_
_entity_poly.entity_id
_entity_poly.type
_entity_poly.pdbx_seq_one_letter_code
_entity_poly.pdbx_strand_id
1 'polypeptide(L)'
;MSTRLCWLHLLGRTMNEKHKSLEETQNWNTPLQGPKNGTIRITAKHFTEDQLEWRIDKKVLRWNAIPTVFNNHEGLSLKKRKLDPNTLQVDGFSTEEYNLNKSKEKYENLIKKLENQLELANKKIKELIDHNVLLKEKLKQTFEPEQVEILLKNSNEINWSPKTIQKSLKLYLTCGSTGYEELRKQNYPIPCIRTLQRKIKSFKCLPELHTEIFELLKTKSDVLLPEERHAVLLMDEMAIKPGFQYDNNSGEIIATTFTGLQRHFSIFFGGFSEWIVKGKEVINSKKHSENAKSKISKFVKARNEILVIVQIIALNCFV
;
A
#
# COMPACT_ATOMS: atom_id res chain seq x y z
N MET A 1 4.27 3.82 -38.72
CA MET A 1 5.74 3.73 -38.54
C MET A 1 6.21 4.88 -37.66
N SER A 2 7.07 4.60 -36.68
CA SER A 2 7.70 5.53 -35.72
C SER A 2 6.71 6.31 -34.82
N THR A 3 6.44 5.87 -33.59
CA THR A 3 7.16 6.34 -32.38
C THR A 3 7.06 5.35 -31.20
N ARG A 4 7.10 4.04 -31.46
CA ARG A 4 7.00 2.98 -30.43
C ARG A 4 8.33 2.38 -29.93
N LEU A 5 9.46 3.04 -30.16
CA LEU A 5 10.80 2.46 -29.89
C LEU A 5 11.72 3.27 -28.96
N CYS A 6 11.18 4.19 -28.14
CA CYS A 6 12.01 4.96 -27.20
C CYS A 6 11.76 4.69 -25.71
N TRP A 7 10.91 3.70 -25.35
CA TRP A 7 10.59 3.39 -23.94
C TRP A 7 11.09 2.03 -23.45
N LEU A 8 11.70 1.21 -24.31
CA LEU A 8 12.24 -0.11 -23.96
C LEU A 8 13.73 -0.13 -23.64
N HIS A 9 14.44 1.01 -23.73
CA HIS A 9 15.87 1.09 -23.41
C HIS A 9 16.19 1.67 -22.02
N LEU A 10 15.17 2.10 -21.24
CA LEU A 10 15.38 2.73 -19.92
C LEU A 10 14.89 1.89 -18.71
N LEU A 11 14.34 0.70 -18.93
CA LEU A 11 13.88 -0.21 -17.85
C LEU A 11 14.62 -1.57 -17.83
N GLY A 12 15.68 -1.72 -18.63
CA GLY A 12 16.52 -2.93 -18.68
C GLY A 12 17.79 -2.88 -17.82
N ARG A 13 18.04 -1.79 -17.09
CA ARG A 13 19.20 -1.63 -16.19
C ARG A 13 18.72 -1.16 -14.82
N THR A 14 18.45 -2.10 -13.91
CA THR A 14 18.45 -1.94 -12.43
C THR A 14 17.89 -3.15 -11.66
N MET A 15 17.63 -4.30 -12.30
CA MET A 15 17.23 -5.52 -11.59
C MET A 15 18.03 -6.75 -12.04
N ASN A 16 19.36 -6.71 -11.92
CA ASN A 16 20.16 -7.94 -11.88
C ASN A 16 21.52 -7.83 -11.17
N GLU A 17 21.68 -6.94 -10.18
CA GLU A 17 22.95 -6.72 -9.46
C GLU A 17 22.88 -7.00 -7.95
N LYS A 18 22.11 -8.01 -7.51
CA LYS A 18 22.20 -8.49 -6.11
C LYS A 18 22.39 -10.00 -5.92
N HIS A 19 22.69 -10.74 -6.99
CA HIS A 19 23.07 -12.15 -6.89
C HIS A 19 24.23 -12.50 -7.84
N LYS A 20 25.39 -11.85 -7.67
CA LYS A 20 26.69 -12.33 -8.17
C LYS A 20 27.84 -11.42 -7.72
N SER A 21 28.29 -11.58 -6.47
CA SER A 21 29.63 -11.15 -6.04
C SER A 21 29.95 -11.75 -4.68
N LEU A 22 30.34 -13.03 -4.68
CA LEU A 22 31.20 -13.67 -3.67
C LEU A 22 31.64 -15.03 -4.23
N GLU A 23 32.21 -15.02 -5.43
CA GLU A 23 33.11 -16.08 -5.90
C GLU A 23 34.51 -15.48 -6.00
N GLU A 24 35.11 -15.20 -4.84
CA GLU A 24 36.56 -15.09 -4.76
C GLU A 24 37.12 -16.52 -4.74
N THR A 25 37.61 -16.93 -5.91
CA THR A 25 38.31 -18.18 -6.14
C THR A 25 39.66 -18.16 -5.40
N GLN A 26 39.68 -18.62 -4.14
CA GLN A 26 40.95 -18.98 -3.49
C GLN A 26 41.47 -20.31 -4.05
N ASN A 27 42.48 -20.18 -4.91
CA ASN A 27 43.35 -21.24 -5.39
C ASN A 27 44.41 -21.53 -4.32
N TRP A 28 44.36 -22.70 -3.68
CA TRP A 28 45.17 -23.02 -2.49
C TRP A 28 46.55 -23.63 -2.80
N ASN A 29 46.98 -23.64 -4.07
CA ASN A 29 48.30 -24.14 -4.47
C ASN A 29 49.35 -23.04 -4.69
N THR A 30 49.06 -21.78 -4.36
CA THR A 30 50.03 -20.68 -4.41
C THR A 30 50.47 -20.28 -3.00
N PRO A 31 51.78 -20.07 -2.73
CA PRO A 31 52.23 -19.53 -1.46
C PRO A 31 51.66 -18.12 -1.29
N LEU A 32 50.81 -17.92 -0.30
CA LEU A 32 50.31 -16.60 0.07
C LEU A 32 51.50 -15.77 0.60
N GLN A 33 51.96 -14.79 -0.18
CA GLN A 33 52.80 -13.72 0.33
C GLN A 33 51.97 -12.89 1.32
N GLY A 34 52.17 -13.13 2.61
CA GLY A 34 51.59 -12.35 3.70
C GLY A 34 52.53 -11.22 4.14
N PRO A 35 51.99 -10.14 4.74
CA PRO A 35 52.80 -9.08 5.30
C PRO A 35 53.59 -9.60 6.51
N LYS A 36 54.79 -9.05 6.66
CA LYS A 36 55.72 -9.25 7.79
C LYS A 36 55.01 -8.91 9.10
N ASN A 37 54.46 -9.89 9.82
CA ASN A 37 54.14 -9.83 11.26
C ASN A 37 53.67 -11.20 11.78
N GLY A 38 54.60 -11.93 12.43
CA GLY A 38 54.46 -12.92 13.51
C GLY A 38 53.21 -13.82 13.71
N THR A 39 52.32 -14.00 12.75
CA THR A 39 51.06 -14.73 12.96
C THR A 39 51.25 -16.21 12.58
N ILE A 40 51.23 -17.10 13.57
CA ILE A 40 51.32 -18.55 13.35
C ILE A 40 50.04 -19.03 12.63
N ARG A 41 50.18 -19.62 11.45
CA ARG A 41 49.07 -20.19 10.67
C ARG A 41 49.14 -21.72 10.68
N ILE A 42 48.02 -22.34 11.05
CA ILE A 42 47.84 -23.79 10.96
C ILE A 42 47.49 -24.15 9.51
N THR A 43 48.32 -24.96 8.88
CA THR A 43 48.10 -25.52 7.53
C THR A 43 47.63 -26.97 7.59
N ALA A 44 47.18 -27.52 6.45
CA ALA A 44 46.67 -28.90 6.34
C ALA A 44 47.66 -29.99 6.83
N LYS A 45 48.96 -29.69 6.87
CA LYS A 45 50.01 -30.60 7.39
C LYS A 45 49.89 -30.86 8.91
N HIS A 46 49.10 -30.07 9.62
CA HIS A 46 48.89 -30.22 11.06
C HIS A 46 47.63 -31.04 11.36
N PHE A 47 47.07 -31.77 10.41
CA PHE A 47 45.92 -32.65 10.60
C PHE A 47 46.24 -34.01 9.98
N THR A 48 45.63 -35.06 10.51
CA THR A 48 45.78 -36.42 9.96
C THR A 48 44.86 -36.60 8.74
N GLU A 49 45.25 -37.50 7.81
CA GLU A 49 44.57 -37.68 6.52
C GLU A 49 43.08 -38.08 6.67
N ASP A 50 42.73 -38.81 7.74
CA ASP A 50 41.38 -39.24 8.10
C ASP A 50 40.46 -38.09 8.55
N GLN A 51 41.04 -36.97 8.98
CA GLN A 51 40.33 -35.76 9.36
C GLN A 51 40.01 -34.85 8.16
N LEU A 52 40.42 -35.24 6.95
CA LEU A 52 40.10 -34.57 5.70
C LEU A 52 39.00 -35.35 4.94
N GLU A 53 38.03 -34.64 4.39
CA GLU A 53 36.98 -35.18 3.52
C GLU A 53 37.03 -34.55 2.13
N TRP A 54 36.72 -35.33 1.11
CA TRP A 54 36.62 -34.82 -0.26
C TRP A 54 35.25 -34.20 -0.49
N ARG A 55 35.23 -32.97 -0.99
CA ARG A 55 34.02 -32.34 -1.51
C ARG A 55 34.26 -31.85 -2.93
N ILE A 56 33.53 -32.46 -3.86
CA ILE A 56 33.49 -32.17 -5.30
C ILE A 56 34.91 -32.27 -5.90
N ASP A 57 35.76 -31.24 -5.75
CA ASP A 57 37.12 -31.21 -6.32
C ASP A 57 38.23 -30.81 -5.30
N LYS A 58 37.92 -30.70 -4.00
CA LYS A 58 38.90 -30.27 -2.98
C LYS A 58 38.81 -31.09 -1.68
N LYS A 59 39.96 -31.28 -1.02
CA LYS A 59 40.03 -31.81 0.37
C LYS A 59 39.71 -30.69 1.35
N VAL A 60 38.77 -30.94 2.25
CA VAL A 60 38.31 -30.00 3.29
C VAL A 60 38.41 -30.68 4.65
N LEU A 61 38.66 -29.92 5.72
CA LEU A 61 38.66 -30.46 7.08
C LEU A 61 37.25 -30.86 7.50
N ARG A 62 37.13 -32.02 8.16
CA ARG A 62 35.91 -32.41 8.87
C ARG A 62 35.64 -31.44 10.03
N TRP A 63 34.37 -31.27 10.38
CA TRP A 63 33.95 -30.36 11.44
C TRP A 63 34.51 -30.72 12.84
N ASN A 64 34.96 -31.96 13.03
CA ASN A 64 35.59 -32.47 14.26
C ASN A 64 37.12 -32.65 14.13
N ALA A 65 37.77 -32.08 13.11
CA ALA A 65 39.22 -32.17 12.92
C ALA A 65 39.97 -31.41 14.03
N ILE A 66 40.92 -32.08 14.69
CA ILE A 66 41.74 -31.50 15.76
C ILE A 66 43.19 -31.45 15.28
N PRO A 67 43.86 -30.28 15.28
CA PRO A 67 45.24 -30.20 14.82
C PRO A 67 46.18 -31.05 15.70
N THR A 68 47.05 -31.85 15.07
CA THR A 68 48.01 -32.74 15.75
C THR A 68 49.02 -32.00 16.63
N VAL A 69 49.26 -30.70 16.37
CA VAL A 69 50.06 -29.83 17.25
C VAL A 69 49.50 -29.72 18.67
N PHE A 70 48.21 -30.01 18.88
CA PHE A 70 47.60 -30.03 20.21
C PHE A 70 47.58 -31.43 20.85
N ASN A 71 48.04 -32.46 20.15
CA ASN A 71 47.88 -33.86 20.56
C ASN A 71 49.19 -34.58 20.96
N ASN A 72 50.24 -33.82 21.30
CA ASN A 72 51.45 -34.40 21.91
C ASN A 72 51.20 -34.78 23.38
N HIS A 73 50.45 -35.86 23.60
CA HIS A 73 50.44 -36.62 24.86
C HIS A 73 51.01 -38.03 24.71
N GLU A 74 51.87 -38.26 23.72
CA GLU A 74 52.73 -39.44 23.69
C GLU A 74 54.20 -38.99 23.73
N GLY A 75 54.81 -39.02 24.91
CA GLY A 75 56.26 -38.77 25.04
C GLY A 75 56.78 -38.19 26.35
N LEU A 76 55.92 -37.82 27.32
CA LEU A 76 56.40 -37.51 28.67
C LEU A 76 56.28 -38.74 29.57
N SER A 77 57.34 -39.54 29.54
CA SER A 77 57.62 -40.55 30.57
C SER A 77 57.60 -39.88 31.94
N LEU A 78 56.49 -40.05 32.67
CA LEU A 78 56.47 -39.87 34.10
C LEU A 78 57.39 -40.94 34.69
N LYS A 79 58.60 -40.53 35.10
CA LYS A 79 59.41 -41.30 36.06
C LYS A 79 58.51 -41.61 37.26
N LYS A 80 58.07 -42.87 37.37
CA LYS A 80 57.47 -43.41 38.59
C LYS A 80 58.52 -43.30 39.69
N ARG A 81 58.48 -42.22 40.47
CA ARG A 81 59.02 -42.24 41.82
C ARG A 81 58.08 -43.14 42.62
N LYS A 82 58.61 -44.23 43.15
CA LYS A 82 57.94 -45.00 44.21
C LYS A 82 57.66 -44.01 45.34
N LEU A 83 56.39 -43.79 45.63
CA LEU A 83 55.91 -43.10 46.82
C LEU A 83 55.42 -44.17 47.78
N ASP A 84 55.91 -44.08 49.01
CA ASP A 84 55.58 -44.97 50.12
C ASP A 84 54.07 -44.96 50.42
N PRO A 85 53.47 -46.07 50.89
CA PRO A 85 52.01 -46.18 51.03
C PRO A 85 51.39 -45.40 52.20
N ASN A 86 52.18 -44.62 52.95
CA ASN A 86 51.78 -44.13 54.28
C ASN A 86 51.70 -42.61 54.44
N THR A 87 51.44 -41.86 53.38
CA THR A 87 51.12 -40.43 53.58
C THR A 87 50.11 -39.96 52.56
N LEU A 88 49.04 -39.33 53.07
CA LEU A 88 47.95 -38.62 52.39
C LEU A 88 46.60 -39.37 52.31
N GLN A 89 46.04 -39.65 53.48
CA GLN A 89 44.61 -39.42 53.71
C GLN A 89 44.40 -37.92 54.02
N VAL A 90 44.47 -37.04 53.03
CA VAL A 90 43.84 -35.70 53.11
C VAL A 90 43.54 -35.26 51.66
N ASP A 91 42.42 -34.57 51.46
CA ASP A 91 42.04 -33.79 50.25
C ASP A 91 41.11 -34.41 49.19
N GLY A 92 40.13 -35.22 49.61
CA GLY A 92 38.96 -35.54 48.77
C GLY A 92 37.91 -34.41 48.69
N PHE A 93 37.93 -33.44 49.61
CA PHE A 93 36.88 -32.41 49.74
C PHE A 93 37.05 -31.18 48.84
N SER A 94 38.26 -30.92 48.31
CA SER A 94 38.55 -29.68 47.56
C SER A 94 38.12 -29.71 46.08
N THR A 95 37.92 -30.89 45.50
CA THR A 95 37.71 -31.03 44.05
C THR A 95 36.23 -30.93 43.65
N GLU A 96 35.32 -31.46 44.46
CA GLU A 96 33.86 -31.38 44.22
C GLU A 96 33.33 -29.96 44.48
N GLU A 97 33.80 -29.31 45.54
CA GLU A 97 33.44 -27.93 45.87
C GLU A 97 33.95 -26.92 44.82
N TYR A 98 35.15 -27.16 44.27
CA TYR A 98 35.69 -26.41 43.15
C TYR A 98 34.84 -26.58 41.87
N ASN A 99 34.44 -27.81 41.54
CA ASN A 99 33.60 -28.08 40.37
C ASN A 99 32.19 -27.48 40.51
N LEU A 100 31.63 -27.51 41.72
CA LEU A 100 30.34 -26.89 42.04
C LEU A 100 30.40 -25.36 41.90
N ASN A 101 31.45 -24.72 42.44
CA ASN A 101 31.65 -23.27 42.31
C ASN A 101 31.84 -22.84 40.84
N LYS A 102 32.59 -23.60 40.05
CA LYS A 102 32.75 -23.35 38.61
C LYS A 102 31.43 -23.49 37.84
N SER A 103 30.60 -24.45 38.23
CA SER A 103 29.25 -24.63 37.67
C SER A 103 28.33 -23.46 38.06
N LYS A 104 28.37 -23.03 39.32
CA LYS A 104 27.61 -21.88 39.83
C LYS A 104 27.96 -20.59 39.10
N GLU A 105 29.26 -20.29 38.95
CA GLU A 105 29.75 -19.14 38.19
C GLU A 105 29.30 -19.17 36.72
N LYS A 106 29.28 -20.37 36.10
CA LYS A 106 28.76 -20.55 34.74
C LYS A 106 27.27 -20.20 34.65
N TYR A 107 26.46 -20.62 35.61
CA TYR A 107 25.03 -20.30 35.64
C TYR A 107 24.77 -18.82 35.97
N GLU A 108 25.53 -18.22 36.88
CA GLU A 108 25.45 -16.78 37.17
C GLU A 108 25.77 -15.92 35.93
N ASN A 109 26.82 -16.29 35.19
CA ASN A 109 27.16 -15.64 33.93
C ASN A 109 26.05 -15.82 32.87
N LEU A 110 25.40 -16.98 32.84
CA LEU A 110 24.28 -17.24 31.92
C LEU A 110 23.04 -16.40 32.30
N ILE A 111 22.70 -16.33 33.58
CA ILE A 111 21.60 -15.51 34.09
C ILE A 111 21.84 -14.05 33.71
N LYS A 112 23.03 -13.51 33.99
CA LYS A 112 23.38 -12.14 33.63
C LYS A 112 23.29 -11.88 32.13
N LYS A 113 23.68 -12.85 31.30
CA LYS A 113 23.55 -12.75 29.84
C LYS A 113 22.09 -12.72 29.40
N LEU A 114 21.24 -13.55 30.00
CA LEU A 114 19.81 -13.59 29.72
C LEU A 114 19.10 -12.32 30.18
N GLU A 115 19.44 -11.79 31.36
CA GLU A 115 18.92 -10.52 31.87
C GLU A 115 19.24 -9.36 30.92
N ASN A 116 20.50 -9.26 30.47
CA ASN A 116 20.91 -8.26 29.48
C ASN A 116 20.15 -8.42 28.14
N GLN A 117 19.91 -9.66 27.70
CA GLN A 117 19.12 -9.91 26.49
C GLN A 117 17.66 -9.49 26.66
N LEU A 118 17.07 -9.74 27.83
CA LEU A 118 15.70 -9.37 28.16
C LEU A 118 15.55 -7.84 28.22
N GLU A 119 16.50 -7.14 28.83
CA GLU A 119 16.54 -5.67 28.88
C GLU A 119 16.64 -5.08 27.46
N LEU A 120 17.56 -5.59 26.64
CA LEU A 120 17.70 -5.17 25.24
C LEU A 120 16.44 -5.44 24.42
N ALA A 121 15.77 -6.59 24.63
CA ALA A 121 14.53 -6.93 23.95
C ALA A 121 13.39 -5.99 24.37
N ASN A 122 13.24 -5.70 25.67
CA ASN A 122 12.23 -4.78 26.18
C ASN A 122 12.44 -3.35 25.65
N LYS A 123 13.69 -2.89 25.58
CA LYS A 123 14.01 -1.58 24.98
C LYS A 123 13.59 -1.52 23.52
N LYS A 124 13.90 -2.55 22.73
CA LYS A 124 13.47 -2.65 21.32
C LYS A 124 11.94 -2.69 21.18
N ILE A 125 11.25 -3.44 22.04
CA ILE A 125 9.79 -3.50 22.03
C ILE A 125 9.21 -2.10 22.26
N LYS A 126 9.74 -1.36 23.24
CA LYS A 126 9.30 0.01 23.51
C LYS A 126 9.52 0.93 22.32
N GLU A 127 10.72 0.93 21.72
CA GLU A 127 11.05 1.72 20.53
C GLU A 127 10.11 1.39 19.35
N LEU A 128 9.82 0.10 19.14
CA LEU A 128 8.90 -0.35 18.09
C LEU A 128 7.45 0.07 18.37
N ILE A 129 7.01 0.06 19.62
CA ILE A 129 5.68 0.54 20.01
C ILE A 129 5.57 2.04 19.73
N ASP A 130 6.54 2.83 20.20
CA ASP A 130 6.57 4.28 20.03
C ASP A 130 6.57 4.65 18.53
N HIS A 131 7.38 3.96 17.73
CA HIS A 131 7.42 4.15 16.29
C HIS A 131 6.10 3.76 15.60
N ASN A 132 5.46 2.67 16.02
CA ASN A 132 4.15 2.26 15.49
C ASN A 132 3.04 3.26 15.84
N VAL A 133 3.07 3.85 17.04
CA VAL A 133 2.12 4.90 17.43
C VAL A 133 2.29 6.11 16.51
N LEU A 134 3.53 6.59 16.34
CA LEU A 134 3.83 7.72 15.47
C LEU A 134 3.41 7.47 14.02
N LEU A 135 3.70 6.28 13.48
CA LEU A 135 3.29 5.90 12.12
C LEU A 135 1.76 5.91 11.96
N LYS A 136 1.03 5.35 12.92
CA LYS A 136 -0.44 5.36 12.90
C LYS A 136 -1.01 6.77 12.94
N GLU A 137 -0.41 7.67 13.73
CA GLU A 137 -0.83 9.08 13.76
C GLU A 137 -0.60 9.79 12.43
N LYS A 138 0.56 9.59 11.79
CA LYS A 138 0.83 10.14 10.46
C LYS A 138 -0.15 9.61 9.41
N LEU A 139 -0.45 8.32 9.42
CA LEU A 139 -1.40 7.72 8.48
C LEU A 139 -2.82 8.29 8.62
N LYS A 140 -3.27 8.58 9.86
CA LYS A 140 -4.58 9.18 10.13
C LYS A 140 -4.73 10.61 9.57
N GLN A 141 -3.64 11.29 9.23
CA GLN A 141 -3.70 12.62 8.60
C GLN A 141 -4.11 12.53 7.12
N THR A 142 -3.77 11.44 6.44
CA THR A 142 -4.02 11.26 5.01
C THR A 142 -5.21 10.33 4.74
N PHE A 143 -5.34 9.27 5.53
CA PHE A 143 -6.28 8.18 5.33
C PHE A 143 -7.37 8.16 6.40
N GLU A 144 -8.57 7.73 6.02
CA GLU A 144 -9.64 7.48 6.98
C GLU A 144 -9.34 6.23 7.83
N PRO A 145 -9.93 6.07 9.03
CA PRO A 145 -9.61 4.98 9.95
C PRO A 145 -9.70 3.59 9.31
N GLU A 146 -10.74 3.32 8.52
CA GLU A 146 -10.90 2.02 7.86
C GLU A 146 -9.81 1.75 6.80
N GLN A 147 -9.27 2.80 6.16
CA GLN A 147 -8.17 2.67 5.21
C GLN A 147 -6.85 2.33 5.92
N VAL A 148 -6.62 2.91 7.09
CA VAL A 148 -5.47 2.57 7.93
C VAL A 148 -5.56 1.11 8.40
N GLU A 149 -6.76 0.64 8.73
CA GLU A 149 -6.96 -0.77 9.10
C GLU A 149 -6.66 -1.74 7.95
N ILE A 150 -6.99 -1.39 6.69
CA ILE A 150 -6.60 -2.18 5.50
C ILE A 150 -5.09 -2.36 5.46
N LEU A 151 -4.38 -1.24 5.53
CA LEU A 151 -2.93 -1.20 5.38
C LEU A 151 -2.24 -2.00 6.49
N LEU A 152 -2.84 -2.08 7.69
CA LEU A 152 -2.26 -2.75 8.85
C LEU A 152 -2.66 -4.22 8.99
N LYS A 153 -3.94 -4.57 8.74
CA LYS A 153 -4.49 -5.90 9.05
C LYS A 153 -4.60 -6.82 7.83
N ASN A 154 -4.35 -6.32 6.62
CA ASN A 154 -4.59 -7.06 5.37
C ASN A 154 -5.98 -7.73 5.35
N SER A 155 -7.00 -6.99 5.83
CA SER A 155 -8.38 -7.48 5.89
C SER A 155 -9.07 -7.29 4.54
N ASN A 156 -9.81 -8.30 4.11
CA ASN A 156 -10.57 -8.28 2.86
C ASN A 156 -12.01 -7.78 3.04
N GLU A 157 -12.54 -7.77 4.27
CA GLU A 157 -13.94 -7.45 4.55
C GLU A 157 -14.06 -6.10 5.24
N ILE A 158 -14.48 -5.08 4.49
CA ILE A 158 -14.56 -3.71 5.00
C ILE A 158 -15.82 -3.00 4.52
N ASN A 159 -16.47 -2.38 5.49
CA ASN A 159 -17.53 -1.43 5.26
C ASN A 159 -16.92 -0.03 5.07
N TRP A 160 -16.90 0.41 3.81
CA TRP A 160 -16.44 1.74 3.44
C TRP A 160 -17.36 2.83 4.00
N SER A 161 -16.78 3.80 4.71
CA SER A 161 -17.53 4.95 5.19
C SER A 161 -18.05 5.82 4.02
N PRO A 162 -19.14 6.58 4.21
CA PRO A 162 -19.62 7.51 3.19
C PRO A 162 -18.55 8.51 2.73
N LYS A 163 -17.70 8.97 3.65
CA LYS A 163 -16.60 9.90 3.38
C LYS A 163 -15.54 9.29 2.45
N THR A 164 -15.17 8.04 2.68
CA THR A 164 -14.25 7.31 1.79
C THR A 164 -14.88 7.04 0.43
N ILE A 165 -16.16 6.67 0.37
CA ILE A 165 -16.89 6.54 -0.91
C ILE A 165 -16.86 7.86 -1.68
N GLN A 166 -17.18 8.99 -1.03
CA GLN A 166 -17.18 10.30 -1.68
C GLN A 166 -15.79 10.70 -2.21
N LYS A 167 -14.73 10.54 -1.42
CA LYS A 167 -13.34 10.76 -1.85
C LYS A 167 -12.98 9.88 -3.06
N SER A 168 -13.39 8.62 -3.02
CA SER A 168 -13.11 7.64 -4.07
C SER A 168 -13.89 7.94 -5.36
N LEU A 169 -15.14 8.39 -5.25
CA LEU A 169 -15.92 8.87 -6.39
C LEU A 169 -15.29 10.12 -7.02
N LYS A 170 -14.85 11.08 -6.21
CA LYS A 170 -14.13 12.26 -6.69
C LYS A 170 -12.88 11.84 -7.47
N LEU A 171 -12.08 10.94 -6.90
CA LEU A 171 -10.88 10.40 -7.54
C LEU A 171 -11.18 9.65 -8.85
N TYR A 172 -12.23 8.83 -8.86
CA TYR A 172 -12.68 8.12 -10.06
C TYR A 172 -13.10 9.09 -11.17
N LEU A 173 -13.82 10.16 -10.82
CA LEU A 173 -14.25 11.19 -11.78
C LEU A 173 -13.07 11.99 -12.32
N THR A 174 -12.05 12.29 -11.50
CA THR A 174 -10.88 13.06 -11.94
C THR A 174 -9.92 12.25 -12.79
N CYS A 175 -9.69 10.98 -12.46
CA CYS A 175 -8.65 10.16 -13.09
C CYS A 175 -9.20 9.18 -14.15
N GLY A 176 -10.52 9.04 -14.23
CA GLY A 176 -11.17 8.01 -15.04
C GLY A 176 -10.99 6.59 -14.48
N SER A 177 -11.58 5.61 -15.16
CA SER A 177 -11.54 4.20 -14.72
C SER A 177 -10.15 3.59 -14.77
N THR A 178 -9.35 3.94 -15.79
CA THR A 178 -7.99 3.44 -15.97
C THR A 178 -7.04 3.95 -14.89
N GLY A 179 -7.05 5.26 -14.62
CA GLY A 179 -6.23 5.86 -13.56
C GLY A 179 -6.63 5.36 -12.18
N TYR A 180 -7.94 5.19 -11.94
CA TYR A 180 -8.44 4.65 -10.69
C TYR A 180 -8.00 3.20 -10.44
N GLU A 181 -8.08 2.32 -11.44
CA GLU A 181 -7.58 0.94 -11.29
C GLU A 181 -6.07 0.88 -11.16
N GLU A 182 -5.32 1.79 -11.80
CA GLU A 182 -3.88 1.85 -11.62
C GLU A 182 -3.48 2.18 -10.18
N LEU A 183 -4.16 3.13 -9.54
CA LEU A 183 -3.97 3.42 -8.12
C LEU A 183 -4.30 2.20 -7.25
N ARG A 184 -5.32 1.42 -7.60
CA ARG A 184 -5.64 0.16 -6.90
C ARG A 184 -4.56 -0.88 -7.06
N LYS A 185 -3.98 -1.04 -8.26
CA LYS A 185 -2.85 -1.96 -8.50
C LYS A 185 -1.61 -1.56 -7.69
N GLN A 186 -1.44 -0.28 -7.40
CA GLN A 186 -0.39 0.24 -6.51
C GLN A 186 -0.74 0.09 -5.02
N ASN A 187 -1.74 -0.74 -4.68
CA ASN A 187 -2.19 -1.02 -3.31
C ASN A 187 -2.74 0.19 -2.55
N TYR A 188 -3.27 1.20 -3.27
CA TYR A 188 -3.95 2.30 -2.61
C TYR A 188 -5.26 1.80 -1.94
N PRO A 189 -5.54 2.15 -0.67
CA PRO A 189 -6.65 1.58 0.09
C PRO A 189 -7.99 2.22 -0.29
N ILE A 190 -8.48 1.95 -1.50
CA ILE A 190 -9.74 2.48 -2.04
C ILE A 190 -10.68 1.36 -2.50
N PRO A 191 -12.01 1.58 -2.44
CA PRO A 191 -13.00 0.61 -2.88
C PRO A 191 -12.84 0.24 -4.35
N CYS A 192 -13.21 -0.98 -4.71
CA CYS A 192 -13.29 -1.37 -6.11
C CYS A 192 -14.40 -0.61 -6.86
N ILE A 193 -14.27 -0.51 -8.20
CA ILE A 193 -15.26 0.17 -9.05
C ILE A 193 -16.67 -0.42 -8.84
N ARG A 194 -16.80 -1.74 -8.69
CA ARG A 194 -18.09 -2.40 -8.43
C ARG A 194 -18.74 -1.90 -7.13
N THR A 195 -17.94 -1.64 -6.09
CA THR A 195 -18.44 -1.07 -4.82
C THR A 195 -18.91 0.37 -5.02
N LEU A 196 -18.18 1.18 -5.78
CA LEU A 196 -18.60 2.54 -6.13
C LEU A 196 -19.91 2.54 -6.91
N GLN A 197 -20.02 1.69 -7.95
CA GLN A 197 -21.24 1.54 -8.75
C GLN A 197 -22.44 1.13 -7.88
N ARG A 198 -22.25 0.17 -6.97
CA ARG A 198 -23.32 -0.25 -6.04
C ARG A 198 -23.77 0.87 -5.10
N LYS A 199 -22.82 1.72 -4.65
CA LYS A 199 -23.14 2.89 -3.82
C LYS A 199 -23.82 4.01 -4.60
N ILE A 200 -23.47 4.20 -5.88
CA ILE A 200 -24.16 5.16 -6.76
C ILE A 200 -25.53 4.64 -7.18
N LYS A 201 -25.73 3.32 -7.27
CA LYS A 201 -27.02 2.74 -7.69
C LYS A 201 -28.21 3.20 -6.84
N SER A 202 -28.01 3.54 -5.56
CA SER A 202 -29.07 4.13 -4.73
C SER A 202 -29.45 5.54 -5.14
N PHE A 203 -28.58 6.25 -5.87
CA PHE A 203 -28.85 7.57 -6.41
C PHE A 203 -29.63 7.44 -7.72
N LYS A 204 -30.95 7.67 -7.65
CA LYS A 204 -31.83 7.66 -8.81
C LYS A 204 -31.74 9.03 -9.49
N CYS A 205 -31.22 9.07 -10.73
CA CYS A 205 -31.31 10.25 -11.57
C CYS A 205 -32.64 10.16 -12.35
N LEU A 206 -33.69 10.77 -11.83
CA LEU A 206 -35.00 10.77 -12.48
C LEU A 206 -34.99 11.77 -13.64
N PRO A 207 -35.72 11.49 -14.73
CA PRO A 207 -35.84 12.41 -15.87
C PRO A 207 -36.61 13.69 -15.54
N GLU A 208 -37.09 13.84 -14.30
CA GLU A 208 -37.73 15.05 -13.81
C GLU A 208 -36.72 16.03 -13.19
N LEU A 209 -37.22 17.20 -12.82
CA LEU A 209 -36.42 18.21 -12.16
C LEU A 209 -35.93 17.69 -10.80
N HIS A 210 -34.63 17.51 -10.65
CA HIS A 210 -34.00 17.04 -9.41
C HIS A 210 -34.09 18.09 -8.29
N THR A 211 -35.14 18.00 -7.47
CA THR A 211 -35.36 18.92 -6.34
C THR A 211 -34.20 18.89 -5.35
N GLU A 212 -33.52 17.75 -5.19
CA GLU A 212 -32.37 17.63 -4.29
C GLU A 212 -31.19 18.52 -4.75
N ILE A 213 -31.02 18.67 -6.07
CA ILE A 213 -30.00 19.58 -6.61
C ILE A 213 -30.39 21.03 -6.32
N PHE A 214 -31.67 21.38 -6.35
CA PHE A 214 -32.15 22.72 -6.01
C PHE A 214 -32.01 23.03 -4.52
N GLU A 215 -32.20 22.06 -3.63
CA GLU A 215 -31.92 22.22 -2.20
C GLU A 215 -30.44 22.51 -1.94
N LEU A 216 -29.54 21.76 -2.59
CA LEU A 216 -28.10 22.00 -2.52
C LEU A 216 -27.71 23.37 -3.09
N LEU A 217 -28.34 23.77 -4.20
CA LEU A 217 -28.15 25.09 -4.79
C LEU A 217 -28.65 26.20 -3.87
N LYS A 218 -29.74 25.98 -3.13
CA LYS A 218 -30.28 26.93 -2.15
C LYS A 218 -29.32 27.14 -0.99
N THR A 219 -28.84 26.05 -0.38
CA THR A 219 -27.83 26.14 0.69
C THR A 219 -26.61 26.93 0.24
N LYS A 220 -26.23 26.80 -1.04
CA LYS A 220 -25.11 27.55 -1.59
C LYS A 220 -25.46 29.00 -1.91
N SER A 221 -26.61 29.28 -2.49
CA SER A 221 -27.05 30.64 -2.81
C SER A 221 -27.19 31.50 -1.56
N ASP A 222 -27.56 30.90 -0.43
CA ASP A 222 -27.67 31.60 0.86
C ASP A 222 -26.33 32.19 1.32
N VAL A 223 -25.20 31.55 0.96
CA VAL A 223 -23.83 32.01 1.29
C VAL A 223 -23.30 33.05 0.29
N LEU A 224 -23.88 33.11 -0.91
CA LEU A 224 -23.44 34.03 -1.97
C LEU A 224 -23.97 35.45 -1.73
N LEU A 225 -23.15 36.44 -2.11
CA LEU A 225 -23.58 37.83 -2.13
C LEU A 225 -24.69 38.02 -3.18
N PRO A 226 -25.62 38.99 -3.00
CA PRO A 226 -26.70 39.23 -3.96
C PRO A 226 -26.21 39.40 -5.42
N GLU A 227 -25.05 40.02 -5.61
CA GLU A 227 -24.42 40.25 -6.92
C GLU A 227 -23.90 38.97 -7.57
N GLU A 228 -23.61 37.94 -6.77
CA GLU A 228 -23.11 36.63 -7.21
C GLU A 228 -24.24 35.63 -7.48
N ARG A 229 -25.48 35.97 -7.12
CA ARG A 229 -26.68 35.14 -7.34
C ARG A 229 -27.25 35.28 -8.75
N HIS A 230 -26.54 35.94 -9.66
CA HIS A 230 -26.92 35.97 -11.07
C HIS A 230 -26.55 34.64 -11.73
N ALA A 231 -27.47 34.11 -12.53
CA ALA A 231 -27.29 32.86 -13.25
C ALA A 231 -27.89 32.94 -14.65
N VAL A 232 -27.36 32.12 -15.54
CA VAL A 232 -27.85 31.95 -16.91
C VAL A 232 -28.28 30.51 -17.09
N LEU A 233 -29.56 30.30 -17.42
CA LEU A 233 -30.03 28.98 -17.84
C LEU A 233 -29.77 28.84 -19.34
N LEU A 234 -28.82 27.97 -19.71
CA LEU A 234 -28.57 27.58 -21.10
C LEU A 234 -29.23 26.23 -21.36
N MET A 235 -30.06 26.16 -22.40
CA MET A 235 -30.66 24.91 -22.84
C MET A 235 -30.23 24.63 -24.27
N ASP A 236 -29.80 23.40 -24.52
CA ASP A 236 -29.43 22.92 -25.84
C ASP A 236 -30.07 21.54 -26.11
N GLU A 237 -30.29 21.23 -27.38
CA GLU A 237 -30.82 19.95 -27.82
C GLU A 237 -29.68 19.07 -28.34
N MET A 238 -29.55 17.87 -27.76
CA MET A 238 -28.58 16.88 -28.19
C MET A 238 -29.30 15.73 -28.89
N ALA A 239 -28.89 15.43 -30.12
CA ALA A 239 -29.39 14.26 -30.84
C ALA A 239 -28.85 12.97 -30.22
N ILE A 240 -29.73 11.98 -30.00
CA ILE A 240 -29.37 10.65 -29.49
C ILE A 240 -29.73 9.59 -30.50
N LYS A 241 -28.91 8.54 -30.55
CA LYS A 241 -29.19 7.38 -31.39
C LYS A 241 -30.49 6.72 -30.95
N PRO A 242 -31.46 6.54 -31.86
CA PRO A 242 -32.69 5.83 -31.53
C PRO A 242 -32.38 4.36 -31.25
N GLY A 243 -33.13 3.77 -30.32
CA GLY A 243 -32.92 2.39 -29.90
C GLY A 243 -33.73 2.01 -28.68
N PHE A 244 -33.72 0.72 -28.38
CA PHE A 244 -34.29 0.18 -27.15
C PHE A 244 -33.14 -0.23 -26.24
N GLN A 245 -33.20 0.23 -24.99
CA GLN A 245 -32.28 -0.18 -23.94
C GLN A 245 -33.08 -0.72 -22.78
N TYR A 246 -32.68 -1.89 -22.28
CA TYR A 246 -33.24 -2.45 -21.07
C TYR A 246 -32.38 -2.05 -19.88
N ASP A 247 -32.97 -1.36 -18.91
CA ASP A 247 -32.29 -1.07 -17.65
C ASP A 247 -32.58 -2.20 -16.65
N ASN A 248 -31.56 -3.02 -16.39
CA ASN A 248 -31.62 -4.10 -15.39
C ASN A 248 -31.93 -3.60 -13.97
N ASN A 249 -31.72 -2.31 -13.67
CA ASN A 249 -31.95 -1.77 -12.34
C ASN A 249 -33.41 -1.37 -12.09
N SER A 250 -34.08 -0.75 -13.08
CA SER A 250 -35.50 -0.41 -13.00
C SER A 250 -36.40 -1.54 -13.48
N GLY A 251 -35.88 -2.45 -14.31
CA GLY A 251 -36.66 -3.45 -15.02
C GLY A 251 -37.47 -2.86 -16.18
N GLU A 252 -37.17 -1.62 -16.59
CA GLU A 252 -37.91 -0.90 -17.61
C GLU A 252 -37.19 -0.93 -18.96
N ILE A 253 -37.97 -0.97 -20.03
CA ILE A 253 -37.48 -0.78 -21.39
C ILE A 253 -37.52 0.71 -21.69
N ILE A 254 -36.35 1.32 -21.85
CA ILE A 254 -36.18 2.70 -22.27
C ILE A 254 -36.12 2.72 -23.80
N ALA A 255 -37.16 3.26 -24.43
CA ALA A 255 -37.20 3.45 -25.86
C ALA A 255 -36.81 4.90 -26.22
N THR A 256 -35.72 5.08 -26.96
CA THR A 256 -35.42 6.33 -27.66
C THR A 256 -35.97 6.24 -29.08
N THR A 257 -37.06 6.96 -29.37
CA THR A 257 -37.70 6.95 -30.69
C THR A 257 -36.84 7.69 -31.73
N PHE A 258 -37.13 7.48 -33.03
CA PHE A 258 -36.36 7.92 -34.22
C PHE A 258 -36.11 9.44 -34.35
N THR A 259 -36.60 10.24 -33.40
CA THR A 259 -36.36 11.68 -33.25
C THR A 259 -36.23 12.09 -31.77
N GLY A 260 -35.67 11.20 -30.94
CA GLY A 260 -35.43 11.45 -29.52
C GLY A 260 -34.43 12.58 -29.32
N LEU A 261 -34.90 13.82 -29.36
CA LEU A 261 -34.14 14.99 -28.92
C LEU A 261 -34.04 14.90 -27.39
N GLN A 262 -32.83 14.66 -26.92
CA GLN A 262 -32.50 14.80 -25.51
C GLN A 262 -32.15 16.25 -25.28
N ARG A 263 -32.95 16.95 -24.48
CA ARG A 263 -32.60 18.30 -24.06
C ARG A 263 -31.61 18.18 -22.93
N HIS A 264 -30.40 18.67 -23.17
CA HIS A 264 -29.41 18.85 -22.13
C HIS A 264 -29.49 20.31 -21.71
N PHE A 265 -29.92 20.57 -20.48
CA PHE A 265 -29.90 21.92 -19.95
C PHE A 265 -28.72 22.06 -19.02
N SER A 266 -27.91 23.09 -19.24
CA SER A 266 -26.83 23.47 -18.36
C SER A 266 -27.20 24.79 -17.70
N ILE A 267 -27.35 24.77 -16.38
CA ILE A 267 -27.47 25.99 -15.61
C ILE A 267 -26.05 26.47 -15.33
N PHE A 268 -25.73 27.65 -15.86
CA PHE A 268 -24.49 28.36 -15.56
C PHE A 268 -24.80 29.40 -14.50
N PHE A 269 -24.04 29.44 -13.42
CA PHE A 269 -24.10 30.57 -12.47
C PHE A 269 -22.99 31.55 -12.88
N GLY A 270 -23.32 32.85 -12.99
CA GLY A 270 -22.47 33.83 -13.66
C GLY A 270 -22.29 35.11 -12.84
N GLY A 271 -21.03 35.43 -12.54
CA GLY A 271 -20.60 36.71 -11.96
C GLY A 271 -19.10 36.70 -11.67
N PHE A 272 -18.67 35.91 -10.68
CA PHE A 272 -17.27 35.85 -10.23
C PHE A 272 -16.77 34.45 -9.83
N SER A 273 -17.64 33.44 -9.81
CA SER A 273 -17.25 32.05 -9.52
C SER A 273 -17.82 31.09 -10.56
N GLU A 274 -16.94 30.31 -11.20
CA GLU A 274 -17.33 29.36 -12.25
C GLU A 274 -18.02 28.13 -11.64
N TRP A 275 -19.34 28.07 -11.71
CA TRP A 275 -20.10 26.88 -11.33
C TRP A 275 -21.12 26.51 -12.42
N ILE A 276 -21.09 25.24 -12.80
CA ILE A 276 -21.98 24.67 -13.82
C ILE A 276 -22.75 23.52 -13.18
N VAL A 277 -24.07 23.63 -13.16
CA VAL A 277 -24.95 22.51 -12.84
C VAL A 277 -25.55 22.01 -14.14
N LYS A 278 -25.22 20.77 -14.49
CA LYS A 278 -25.74 20.12 -15.69
C LYS A 278 -26.94 19.24 -15.31
N GLY A 279 -28.05 19.46 -15.99
CA GLY A 279 -29.24 18.63 -15.93
C GLY A 279 -29.52 18.00 -17.29
N LYS A 280 -30.22 16.88 -17.28
CA LYS A 280 -30.46 16.08 -18.48
C LYS A 280 -31.90 15.61 -18.48
N GLU A 281 -32.61 15.88 -19.56
CA GLU A 281 -33.99 15.44 -19.76
C GLU A 281 -34.11 14.67 -21.08
N VAL A 282 -34.84 13.56 -21.08
CA VAL A 282 -35.22 12.83 -22.29
C VAL A 282 -36.69 13.14 -22.55
N ILE A 283 -37.01 13.73 -23.70
CA ILE A 283 -38.40 14.07 -24.06
C ILE A 283 -38.84 13.19 -25.23
N ASN A 284 -40.06 12.64 -25.16
CA ASN A 284 -40.67 11.87 -26.25
C ASN A 284 -41.51 12.83 -27.13
N SER A 285 -41.30 12.79 -28.45
CA SER A 285 -41.51 13.89 -29.40
C SER A 285 -42.94 14.36 -29.68
N LYS A 286 -43.99 13.78 -29.08
CA LYS A 286 -45.39 14.11 -29.44
C LYS A 286 -46.09 15.17 -28.59
N LYS A 287 -45.51 15.66 -27.48
CA LYS A 287 -46.10 16.73 -26.62
C LYS A 287 -45.13 17.91 -26.42
N HIS A 288 -44.64 18.48 -27.52
CA HIS A 288 -43.41 19.25 -27.58
C HIS A 288 -43.45 20.69 -26.99
N SER A 289 -44.59 21.40 -27.03
CA SER A 289 -44.63 22.84 -26.70
C SER A 289 -45.31 23.18 -25.37
N GLU A 290 -46.47 22.58 -25.06
CA GLU A 290 -47.21 22.84 -23.82
C GLU A 290 -46.51 22.29 -22.59
N ASN A 291 -45.88 21.12 -22.72
CA ASN A 291 -45.17 20.48 -21.61
C ASN A 291 -43.86 21.20 -21.28
N ALA A 292 -43.17 21.74 -22.29
CA ALA A 292 -41.96 22.54 -22.10
C ALA A 292 -42.28 23.88 -21.42
N LYS A 293 -43.33 24.59 -21.85
CA LYS A 293 -43.75 25.85 -21.19
C LYS A 293 -44.16 25.63 -19.74
N SER A 294 -44.94 24.57 -19.46
CA SER A 294 -45.34 24.22 -18.09
C SER A 294 -44.12 23.87 -17.21
N LYS A 295 -43.15 23.13 -17.74
CA LYS A 295 -41.92 22.75 -17.01
C LYS A 295 -40.96 23.92 -16.81
N ILE A 296 -40.77 24.79 -17.80
CA ILE A 296 -40.03 26.04 -17.65
C ILE A 296 -40.72 26.92 -16.59
N SER A 297 -42.06 26.98 -16.58
CA SER A 297 -42.80 27.69 -15.54
C SER A 297 -42.56 27.08 -14.14
N LYS A 298 -42.56 25.74 -14.01
CA LYS A 298 -42.19 25.07 -12.75
C LYS A 298 -40.75 25.36 -12.33
N PHE A 299 -39.80 25.36 -13.26
CA PHE A 299 -38.41 25.71 -13.01
C PHE A 299 -38.27 27.17 -12.56
N VAL A 300 -38.95 28.10 -13.23
CA VAL A 300 -38.96 29.54 -12.88
C VAL A 300 -39.64 29.78 -11.53
N LYS A 301 -40.66 28.99 -11.17
CA LYS A 301 -41.26 29.02 -9.82
C LYS A 301 -40.27 28.51 -8.76
N ALA A 302 -39.66 27.35 -8.98
CA ALA A 302 -38.63 26.80 -8.09
C ALA A 302 -37.42 27.75 -7.96
N ARG A 303 -37.07 28.49 -9.02
CA ARG A 303 -36.04 29.55 -8.99
C ARG A 303 -36.37 30.66 -8.01
N ASN A 304 -37.60 31.18 -8.03
CA ASN A 304 -37.98 32.30 -7.16
C ASN A 304 -37.86 31.93 -5.67
N GLU A 305 -37.95 30.63 -5.34
CA GLU A 305 -37.73 30.11 -3.99
C GLU A 305 -36.24 30.03 -3.58
N ILE A 306 -35.31 30.16 -4.54
CA ILE A 306 -33.85 30.03 -4.37
C ILE A 306 -33.16 31.40 -4.45
N LEU A 307 -33.90 32.49 -4.68
CA LEU A 307 -33.38 33.87 -4.73
C LEU A 307 -32.23 34.08 -5.75
N VAL A 308 -32.21 33.27 -6.82
CA VAL A 308 -31.24 33.38 -7.92
C VAL A 308 -31.88 34.13 -9.09
N ILE A 309 -31.18 35.16 -9.58
CA ILE A 309 -31.60 35.91 -10.76
C ILE A 309 -31.16 35.13 -11.99
N VAL A 310 -32.04 34.27 -12.50
CA VAL A 310 -31.79 33.52 -13.74
C VAL A 310 -32.24 34.34 -14.94
N GLN A 311 -31.29 34.78 -15.78
CA GLN A 311 -31.55 35.15 -17.16
C GLN A 311 -31.61 33.87 -18.00
N ILE A 312 -32.71 33.67 -18.72
CA ILE A 312 -32.84 32.49 -19.60
C ILE A 312 -32.28 32.89 -20.96
N ILE A 313 -31.22 32.21 -21.40
CA ILE A 313 -30.70 32.36 -22.76
C ILE A 313 -30.90 31.02 -23.45
N ALA A 314 -31.92 30.94 -24.31
CA ALA A 314 -32.13 29.78 -25.16
C ALA A 314 -31.17 29.88 -26.35
N LEU A 315 -30.14 29.03 -26.36
CA LEU A 315 -29.25 28.89 -27.50
C LEU A 315 -29.80 27.75 -28.37
N ASN A 316 -30.70 28.10 -29.28
CA ASN A 316 -30.92 27.43 -30.56
C ASN A 316 -31.90 28.26 -31.39
N CYS A 317 -31.39 29.32 -32.00
CA CYS A 317 -31.94 29.87 -33.23
C CYS A 317 -31.14 29.26 -34.39
N PHE A 318 -31.48 28.04 -34.78
CA PHE A 318 -31.18 27.56 -36.13
C PHE A 318 -32.52 27.36 -36.85
N VAL A 319 -32.65 28.10 -37.96
CA VAL A 319 -33.77 28.16 -38.90
C VAL A 319 -34.06 26.82 -39.51
#